data_AF-A0A443QIP7-F1
#
_entry.id   AF-A0A443QIP7-F1
#
_cell.length_a   1.000
_cell.length_b   1.000
_cell.length_c   1.000
_cell.angle_alpha   90.00
_cell.angle_beta   90.00
_cell.angle_gamma   90.00
#
_symmetry.space_group_name_H-M   'P 1'
#
loop_
_entity.id
_entity.type
_entity.pdbx_description
1 polymer ?
#
loop_
_entity_poly.entity_id
_entity_poly.type
_entity_poly.pdbx_seq_one_letter_code
_entity_poly.pdbx_strand_id
1 'polypeptide(L)'
;MVWCGICAHGALKPIFVESGVQINAQYYINHVLKPFFRRDANRLFPEKNFVFHQDSAPSHTAKRTLQYLKEQKVNFITPDQWMPSSPDTAPMDYFVWGYVKNQVK
;
A
#
# COMPACT_ATOMS: atom_id res chain seq x y z
N MET A 1 9.00 -5.71 9.64
CA MET A 1 7.92 -4.78 9.21
C MET A 1 6.95 -5.56 8.34
N VAL A 2 5.66 -5.21 8.36
CA VAL A 2 4.63 -5.86 7.54
C VAL A 2 3.96 -4.79 6.67
N TRP A 3 3.78 -5.09 5.39
CA TRP A 3 2.92 -4.31 4.51
C TRP A 3 1.60 -5.05 4.32
N CYS A 4 0.48 -4.33 4.38
CA CYS A 4 -0.85 -4.86 4.16
C CYS A 4 -1.76 -3.73 3.69
N GLY A 5 -2.95 -4.09 3.20
CA GLY A 5 -4.02 -3.16 2.90
C GLY A 5 -5.38 -3.79 3.15
N ILE A 6 -6.41 -2.97 3.15
CA ILE A 6 -7.81 -3.39 3.23
C ILE A 6 -8.63 -2.70 2.16
N CYS A 7 -9.73 -3.33 1.75
CA CYS A 7 -10.76 -2.75 0.93
C CYS A 7 -12.14 -3.26 1.36
N ALA A 8 -13.20 -2.77 0.72
CA ALA A 8 -14.57 -3.22 0.99
C ALA A 8 -14.77 -4.74 0.78
N HIS A 9 -13.94 -5.37 -0.07
CA HIS A 9 -13.98 -6.82 -0.31
C HIS A 9 -13.14 -7.65 0.67
N GLY A 10 -12.47 -7.00 1.63
CA GLY A 10 -11.67 -7.66 2.67
C GLY A 10 -10.20 -7.21 2.70
N ALA A 11 -9.37 -7.99 3.40
CA ALA A 11 -7.96 -7.70 3.55
C ALA A 11 -7.12 -8.24 2.38
N LEU A 12 -6.06 -7.49 2.04
CA LEU A 12 -5.00 -7.95 1.16
C LEU A 12 -4.13 -8.97 1.89
N LYS A 13 -3.41 -9.81 1.15
CA LYS A 13 -2.48 -10.74 1.78
C LYS A 13 -1.28 -9.98 2.36
N PRO A 14 -0.91 -10.16 3.64
CA PRO A 14 0.24 -9.49 4.22
C PRO A 14 1.55 -9.84 3.49
N ILE A 15 2.39 -8.84 3.30
CA ILE A 15 3.74 -8.96 2.76
C ILE A 15 4.72 -8.67 3.90
N PHE A 16 5.50 -9.68 4.27
CA PHE A 16 6.53 -9.54 5.30
C PHE A 16 7.80 -8.98 4.66
N VAL A 17 8.26 -7.86 5.20
CA VAL A 17 9.50 -7.20 4.75
C VAL A 17 10.67 -7.76 5.55
N GLU A 18 11.73 -8.11 4.84
CA GLU A 18 12.97 -8.63 5.41
C GLU A 18 13.57 -7.67 6.45
N SER A 19 14.10 -8.24 7.53
CA SER A 19 14.70 -7.46 8.62
C SER A 19 15.97 -6.74 8.15
N GLY A 20 16.17 -5.51 8.62
CA GLY A 20 17.35 -4.70 8.29
C GLY A 20 17.31 -4.04 6.91
N VAL A 21 16.25 -4.24 6.11
CA VAL A 21 16.15 -3.63 4.78
C VAL A 21 15.55 -2.23 4.84
N GLN A 22 16.23 -1.27 4.20
CA GLN A 22 15.66 0.05 3.93
C GLN A 22 14.70 -0.03 2.73
N ILE A 23 13.42 0.27 2.95
CA ILE A 23 12.44 0.37 1.85
C ILE A 23 12.69 1.67 1.07
N ASN A 24 13.47 1.57 0.00
CA ASN A 24 13.50 2.59 -1.05
C ASN A 24 12.45 2.28 -2.12
N ALA A 25 12.33 3.18 -3.12
CA ALA A 25 11.38 3.03 -4.22
C ALA A 25 11.56 1.71 -5.00
N GLN A 26 12.80 1.29 -5.25
CA GLN A 26 13.08 0.06 -5.99
C GLN A 26 12.62 -1.18 -5.21
N TYR A 27 12.90 -1.21 -3.91
CA TYR A 27 12.47 -2.29 -3.03
C TYR A 27 10.95 -2.35 -2.97
N TYR A 28 10.30 -1.19 -2.75
CA TYR A 28 8.85 -1.09 -2.68
C TYR A 28 8.18 -1.61 -3.95
N ILE A 29 8.67 -1.21 -5.13
CA ILE A 29 8.13 -1.71 -6.40
C ILE A 29 8.29 -3.23 -6.53
N ASN A 30 9.49 -3.76 -6.26
CA ASN A 30 9.80 -5.16 -6.53
C ASN A 30 9.19 -6.14 -5.52
N HIS A 31 9.21 -5.77 -4.24
CA HIS A 31 8.87 -6.67 -3.14
C HIS A 31 7.49 -6.38 -2.54
N VAL A 32 6.87 -5.23 -2.85
CA VAL A 32 5.53 -4.89 -2.37
C VAL A 32 4.54 -4.75 -3.53
N LEU A 33 4.73 -3.77 -4.42
CA LEU A 33 3.73 -3.46 -5.45
C LEU A 33 3.58 -4.59 -6.48
N LYS A 34 4.68 -5.12 -7.04
CA LYS A 34 4.61 -6.24 -8.00
C LYS A 34 3.89 -7.47 -7.41
N PRO A 35 4.21 -7.93 -6.19
CA PRO A 35 3.45 -8.98 -5.52
C PRO A 35 1.96 -8.65 -5.32
N PHE A 36 1.64 -7.43 -4.89
CA PHE A 36 0.26 -6.97 -4.74
C PHE A 36 -0.50 -7.06 -6.05
N PHE A 37 0.02 -6.47 -7.13
CA PHE A 37 -0.65 -6.48 -8.45
C PHE A 37 -0.80 -7.90 -9.01
N ARG A 38 0.19 -8.76 -8.80
CA ARG A 38 0.14 -10.16 -9.27
C ARG A 38 -0.89 -11.00 -8.50
N ARG A 39 -1.06 -10.78 -7.20
CA ARG A 39 -1.85 -11.67 -6.33
C ARG A 39 -3.24 -11.12 -6.01
N ASP A 40 -3.29 -9.88 -5.52
CA ASP A 40 -4.49 -9.33 -4.89
C ASP A 40 -5.27 -8.40 -5.82
N ALA A 41 -4.59 -7.60 -6.65
CA ALA A 41 -5.29 -6.63 -7.50
C ALA A 41 -6.29 -7.33 -8.45
N ASN A 42 -5.88 -8.37 -9.17
CA ASN A 42 -6.78 -9.09 -10.08
C ASN A 42 -7.85 -9.92 -9.32
N ARG A 43 -7.53 -10.41 -8.12
CA ARG A 43 -8.44 -11.21 -7.29
C ARG A 43 -9.55 -10.36 -6.66
N LEU A 44 -9.20 -9.17 -6.17
CA LEU A 44 -10.10 -8.28 -5.45
C LEU A 44 -10.77 -7.24 -6.37
N PHE A 45 -10.14 -6.93 -7.50
CA PHE A 45 -10.56 -5.90 -8.44
C PHE A 45 -10.37 -6.36 -9.89
N PRO A 46 -11.17 -7.33 -10.37
CA PRO A 46 -11.03 -7.88 -11.72
C PRO A 46 -11.16 -6.81 -12.82
N GLU A 47 -11.94 -5.77 -12.56
CA GLU A 47 -12.14 -4.63 -13.48
C GLU A 47 -11.18 -3.46 -13.21
N LYS A 48 -10.25 -3.60 -12.25
CA LYS A 48 -9.37 -2.53 -11.77
C LYS A 48 -10.12 -1.26 -11.32
N ASN A 49 -11.35 -1.41 -10.86
CA ASN A 49 -12.22 -0.35 -10.38
C ASN A 49 -11.91 0.03 -8.91
N PHE A 50 -10.66 0.40 -8.64
CA PHE A 50 -10.24 0.85 -7.31
C PHE A 50 -9.33 2.06 -7.37
N VAL A 51 -9.27 2.78 -6.25
CA VAL A 51 -8.30 3.84 -6.00
C VAL A 51 -7.29 3.32 -4.99
N PHE A 52 -6.01 3.28 -5.38
CA PHE A 52 -4.93 2.89 -4.49
C PHE A 52 -4.55 4.04 -3.56
N HIS A 53 -4.65 3.80 -2.25
CA HIS A 53 -4.25 4.77 -1.22
C HIS A 53 -3.02 4.25 -0.48
N GLN A 54 -2.02 5.10 -0.32
CA GLN A 54 -0.80 4.88 0.45
C GLN A 54 -0.41 6.18 1.15
N ASP A 55 0.40 6.10 2.21
CA ASP A 55 0.88 7.27 2.95
C ASP A 55 1.98 8.03 2.19
N SER A 56 2.48 9.09 2.83
CA SER A 56 3.51 9.97 2.29
C SER A 56 4.96 9.53 2.49
N ALA A 57 5.22 8.24 2.74
CA ALA A 57 6.58 7.75 2.87
C ALA A 57 7.44 8.09 1.63
N PRO A 58 8.76 8.37 1.78
CA PRO A 58 9.63 8.71 0.65
C PRO A 58 9.65 7.67 -0.48
N SER A 59 9.51 6.39 -0.14
CA SER A 59 9.40 5.31 -1.13
C SER A 59 8.10 5.36 -1.95
N HIS A 60 7.02 5.89 -1.37
CA HIS A 60 5.70 5.99 -2.00
C HIS A 60 5.60 7.20 -2.93
N THR A 61 6.23 8.32 -2.56
CA THR A 61 6.27 9.57 -3.34
C THR A 61 7.33 9.60 -4.43
N ALA A 62 8.31 8.69 -4.39
CA ALA A 62 9.38 8.66 -5.36
C ALA A 62 8.84 8.60 -6.80
N LYS A 63 9.42 9.41 -7.70
CA LYS A 63 9.03 9.49 -9.12
C LYS A 63 8.86 8.12 -9.77
N ARG A 64 9.78 7.19 -9.46
CA ARG A 64 9.76 5.82 -9.98
C ARG A 64 8.55 5.01 -9.52
N THR A 65 8.14 5.18 -8.26
CA THR A 65 6.95 4.51 -7.71
C THR A 65 5.69 5.04 -8.35
N LEU A 66 5.56 6.37 -8.47
CA LEU A 66 4.41 7.00 -9.11
C LEU A 66 4.30 6.63 -10.59
N GLN A 67 5.44 6.58 -11.30
CA GLN A 67 5.49 6.12 -12.68
C GLN A 67 5.04 4.66 -12.80
N TYR A 68 5.52 3.78 -11.92
CA TYR A 68 5.10 2.38 -11.93
C TYR A 68 3.59 2.23 -11.71
N LEU A 69 2.99 2.98 -10.77
CA LEU A 69 1.54 2.98 -10.56
C LEU A 69 0.76 3.44 -11.80
N LYS A 70 1.24 4.48 -12.51
CA LYS A 70 0.67 4.91 -13.79
C LYS A 70 0.75 3.81 -14.85
N GLU A 71 1.87 3.11 -14.96
CA GLU A 71 2.06 1.99 -15.88
C GLU A 71 1.12 0.80 -15.58
N GLN A 72 0.73 0.59 -14.32
CA GLN A 72 -0.27 -0.42 -13.95
C GLN A 72 -1.71 -0.05 -14.34
N LYS A 73 -1.93 1.19 -14.82
CA LYS A 73 -3.22 1.74 -15.23
C LYS A 73 -4.27 1.67 -14.12
N VAL A 74 -3.86 2.05 -12.91
CA VAL A 74 -4.76 2.15 -11.75
C VAL A 74 -4.88 3.59 -11.29
N ASN A 75 -6.04 3.93 -10.75
CA ASN A 75 -6.22 5.21 -10.06
C ASN A 75 -5.51 5.12 -8.70
N PHE A 76 -4.87 6.20 -8.28
CA PHE A 76 -4.23 6.29 -6.98
C PHE A 76 -4.27 7.72 -6.48
N ILE A 77 -4.26 7.90 -5.16
CA ILE A 77 -4.18 9.23 -4.55
C ILE A 77 -2.77 9.76 -4.75
N THR A 78 -2.64 10.89 -5.45
CA THR A 78 -1.34 11.50 -5.74
C THR A 78 -0.81 12.27 -4.53
N PRO A 79 0.51 12.56 -4.48
CA PRO A 79 1.06 13.36 -3.39
C PRO A 79 0.36 14.71 -3.18
N ASP A 80 -0.10 15.35 -4.26
CA ASP A 80 -0.80 16.64 -4.21
C ASP A 80 -2.23 16.52 -3.62
N GLN A 81 -2.79 15.31 -3.58
CA GLN A 81 -4.13 15.03 -3.06
C GLN A 81 -4.11 14.57 -1.59
N TRP A 82 -2.94 14.28 -1.02
CA TRP A 82 -2.86 13.85 0.37
C TRP A 82 -3.13 14.99 1.33
N MET A 83 -3.91 14.68 2.37
CA MET A 83 -3.94 15.53 3.55
C MET A 83 -2.67 15.28 4.37
N PRO A 84 -1.84 16.31 4.61
CA PRO A 84 -0.62 16.12 5.39
C PRO A 84 -0.95 15.68 6.82
N SER A 85 -0.11 14.80 7.39
CA SER A 85 -0.15 14.38 8.79
C SER A 85 -1.51 13.90 9.31
N SER A 86 -2.27 13.19 8.46
CA SER A 86 -3.65 12.77 8.77
C SER A 86 -3.79 11.25 8.90
N PRO A 87 -3.20 10.60 9.93
CA PRO A 87 -3.31 9.15 10.13
C PRO A 87 -4.77 8.70 10.31
N ASP A 88 -5.64 9.57 10.80
CA ASP A 88 -7.08 9.30 10.95
C ASP A 88 -7.79 9.05 9.61
N THR A 89 -7.19 9.47 8.50
CA THR A 89 -7.74 9.32 7.15
C THR A 89 -7.25 8.04 6.45
N ALA A 90 -6.30 7.34 7.05
CA ALA A 90 -5.78 6.06 6.57
C ALA A 90 -6.35 4.92 7.42
N PRO A 91 -7.29 4.10 6.90
CA PRO A 91 -7.91 3.02 7.67
C PRO A 91 -6.92 2.03 8.30
N MET A 92 -5.77 1.83 7.65
CA MET A 92 -4.70 0.98 8.15
C MET A 92 -4.12 1.51 9.48
N ASP A 93 -3.85 2.82 9.55
CA ASP A 93 -3.25 3.46 10.71
C ASP A 93 -4.28 3.78 11.80
N TYR A 94 -5.48 4.21 11.39
CA TYR A 94 -6.57 4.53 12.31
C TYR A 94 -7.03 3.31 13.13
N PHE A 95 -7.14 2.12 12.50
CA PHE A 95 -7.74 0.95 13.16
C PHE A 95 -6.92 -0.34 13.02
N VAL A 96 -6.60 -0.76 11.78
CA VAL A 96 -6.13 -2.13 11.52
C VAL A 96 -4.86 -2.46 12.28
N TRP A 97 -3.85 -1.59 12.24
CA TRP A 97 -2.58 -1.86 12.91
C TRP A 97 -2.71 -1.86 14.44
N GLY A 98 -3.54 -1.00 15.00
CA GLY A 98 -3.86 -1.00 16.43
C GLY A 98 -4.54 -2.29 16.87
N TYR A 99 -5.52 -2.75 16.10
CA TYR A 99 -6.21 -4.01 16.35
C TYR A 99 -5.26 -5.21 16.26
N VAL A 100 -4.52 -5.34 15.15
CA VAL A 100 -3.58 -6.46 14.93
C VAL A 100 -2.55 -6.52 16.05
N LYS A 101 -1.96 -5.38 16.44
CA LYS A 101 -0.98 -5.30 17.54
C LYS A 101 -1.53 -5.83 18.87
N ASN A 102 -2.83 -5.63 19.14
CA ASN A 102 -3.46 -6.15 20.35
C ASN A 102 -3.74 -7.65 20.31
N GLN A 103 -3.87 -8.25 19.12
CA GLN A 103 -4.14 -9.68 18.94
C GLN A 103 -2.87 -10.53 18.94
N VAL A 104 -1.72 -9.97 18.53
CA VAL A 104 -0.43 -10.70 18.46
C VAL A 104 0.40 -10.59 19.74
N LYS A 105 -0.23 -10.23 20.86
CA LYS A 105 0.42 -10.19 22.18
C LYS A 105 0.66 -11.59 22.73
#